data_AF-A0A4S4BZ30-F1
#
_entry.id   AF-A0A4S4BZ30-F1
#
_cell.length_a   1.000
_cell.length_b   1.000
_cell.length_c   1.000
_cell.angle_alpha   90.00
_cell.angle_beta   90.00
_cell.angle_gamma   90.00
#
_symmetry.space_group_name_H-M   'P 1'
#
loop_
_entity.id
_entity.type
_entity.pdbx_description
1 polymer ?
#
loop_
_entity_poly.entity_id
_entity_poly.type
_entity_poly.pdbx_seq_one_letter_code
_entity_poly.pdbx_strand_id
1 'polypeptide(L)'
;MKNIVHENRFIAERKEEFYFYQEQNKTDDRDESHSPSGRYKLVIEYFEYEVGIRHYGYSKGIITDSKNEIVAVIDRNYDYFPYCWIEKDSKEYLLCGIDYQGYTIVELKTGLTMSYVPKAAYEGLGFCWAAMHHKIENDKLAVEGCIWAQEYEIVIYDIGNPLELPYKEIMRISPYESFNGWINENEFEYKDEDYQVKRISVSDFKDDHDYI
;
A
#
# COMPACT_ATOMS: atom_id res chain seq x y z
N MET A 1 -7.45 -14.49 6.89
CA MET A 1 -7.82 -13.38 7.82
C MET A 1 -9.14 -12.73 7.40
N LYS A 2 -9.91 -12.13 8.32
CA LYS A 2 -11.20 -11.45 8.03
C LYS A 2 -10.95 -10.05 7.46
N ASN A 3 -11.58 -9.74 6.32
CA ASN A 3 -11.57 -8.39 5.72
C ASN A 3 -12.72 -7.53 6.28
N ILE A 4 -12.41 -6.34 6.83
CA ILE A 4 -13.41 -5.48 7.49
C ILE A 4 -14.01 -4.40 6.59
N VAL A 5 -13.57 -4.26 5.33
CA VAL A 5 -14.01 -3.14 4.45
C VAL A 5 -15.52 -3.11 4.18
N HIS A 6 -16.21 -4.22 4.39
CA HIS A 6 -17.66 -4.35 4.24
C HIS A 6 -18.42 -4.33 5.57
N GLU A 7 -17.74 -4.19 6.71
CA GLU A 7 -18.38 -4.11 8.01
C GLU A 7 -19.00 -2.72 8.23
N ASN A 8 -20.19 -2.70 8.84
CA ASN A 8 -20.92 -1.45 9.11
C ASN A 8 -20.08 -0.46 9.94
N ARG A 9 -19.27 -0.95 10.88
CA ARG A 9 -18.38 -0.12 11.70
C ARG A 9 -17.35 0.59 10.82
N PHE A 10 -16.65 -0.15 9.96
CA PHE A 10 -15.65 0.43 9.04
C PHE A 10 -16.30 1.45 8.10
N ILE A 11 -17.45 1.11 7.51
CA ILE A 11 -18.18 2.03 6.61
C ILE A 11 -18.62 3.32 7.34
N ALA A 12 -19.01 3.23 8.62
CA ALA A 12 -19.39 4.38 9.41
C ALA A 12 -18.17 5.28 9.71
N GLU A 13 -17.06 4.70 10.16
CA GLU A 13 -15.79 5.41 10.42
C GLU A 13 -15.32 6.13 9.14
N ARG A 14 -15.33 5.44 7.99
CA ARG A 14 -14.99 6.03 6.68
C ARG A 14 -15.90 7.18 6.26
N LYS A 15 -17.18 7.16 6.64
CA LYS A 15 -18.11 8.27 6.37
C LYS A 15 -17.82 9.48 7.25
N GLU A 16 -17.40 9.27 8.49
CA GLU A 16 -16.99 10.37 9.37
C GLU A 16 -15.72 11.03 8.83
N GLU A 17 -14.80 10.23 8.28
CA GLU A 17 -13.56 10.72 7.69
C GLU A 17 -13.77 11.64 6.47
N PHE A 18 -14.91 11.56 5.76
CA PHE A 18 -15.23 12.49 4.66
C PHE A 18 -15.21 13.97 5.07
N TYR A 19 -15.40 14.26 6.36
CA TYR A 19 -15.27 15.60 6.90
C TYR A 19 -13.84 16.16 6.76
N PHE A 20 -12.81 15.30 6.73
CA PHE A 20 -11.42 15.76 6.65
C PHE A 20 -11.00 16.11 5.22
N TYR A 21 -11.64 15.55 4.19
CA TYR A 21 -11.32 15.80 2.77
C TYR A 21 -12.01 17.03 2.16
N GLN A 22 -12.37 18.00 3.00
CA GLN A 22 -13.00 19.25 2.55
C GLN A 22 -11.94 20.23 2.07
N GLU A 23 -12.29 21.10 1.11
CA GLU A 23 -11.34 22.05 0.51
C GLU A 23 -10.67 22.97 1.54
N GLN A 24 -11.33 23.33 2.64
CA GLN A 24 -10.70 24.15 3.68
C GLN A 24 -9.54 23.46 4.42
N ASN A 25 -9.47 22.12 4.36
CA ASN A 25 -8.40 21.34 4.96
C ASN A 25 -7.34 20.95 3.93
N LYS A 26 -7.57 21.21 2.65
CA LYS A 26 -6.64 20.84 1.58
C LYS A 26 -5.40 21.72 1.64
N THR A 27 -4.24 21.10 1.52
CA THR A 27 -2.95 21.80 1.44
C THR A 27 -2.63 22.19 -0.01
N ASP A 28 -1.61 23.03 -0.19
CA ASP A 28 -1.06 23.33 -1.52
C ASP A 28 -0.15 22.20 -2.06
N ASP A 29 0.20 21.23 -1.22
CA ASP A 29 1.07 20.12 -1.59
C ASP A 29 0.34 19.11 -2.46
N ARG A 30 1.07 18.62 -3.47
CA ARG A 30 0.56 17.65 -4.43
C ARG A 30 1.70 16.87 -5.05
N ASP A 31 1.50 15.56 -5.17
CA ASP A 31 2.35 14.70 -5.97
C ASP A 31 1.66 14.22 -7.24
N GLU A 32 2.48 13.85 -8.22
CA GLU A 32 2.02 13.26 -9.46
C GLU A 32 2.93 12.09 -9.86
N SER A 33 2.31 11.00 -10.32
CA SER A 33 3.01 9.86 -10.87
C SER A 33 2.29 9.33 -12.09
N HIS A 34 3.05 8.80 -13.05
CA HIS A 34 2.52 8.16 -14.24
C HIS A 34 2.79 6.66 -14.17
N SER A 35 1.81 5.87 -14.60
CA SER A 35 2.00 4.43 -14.86
C SER A 35 3.19 4.19 -15.81
N PRO A 36 3.84 3.01 -15.79
CA PRO A 36 4.99 2.75 -16.66
C PRO A 36 4.67 2.88 -18.16
N SER A 37 3.44 2.59 -18.57
CA SER A 37 2.98 2.81 -19.95
C SER A 37 2.68 4.28 -20.29
N GLY A 38 2.58 5.16 -19.29
CA GLY A 38 2.15 6.54 -19.42
C GLY A 38 0.66 6.73 -19.72
N ARG A 39 -0.16 5.67 -19.70
CA ARG A 39 -1.59 5.74 -20.01
C ARG A 39 -2.44 6.23 -18.85
N TYR A 40 -1.95 6.10 -17.63
CA TYR A 40 -2.62 6.48 -16.40
C TYR A 40 -1.76 7.42 -15.58
N LYS A 41 -2.44 8.33 -14.88
CA LYS A 41 -1.84 9.31 -13.98
C LYS A 41 -2.49 9.19 -12.62
N LEU A 42 -1.67 9.16 -11.58
CA LEU A 42 -2.05 9.33 -10.19
C LEU A 42 -1.72 10.76 -9.76
N VAL A 43 -2.69 11.46 -9.22
CA VAL A 43 -2.50 12.71 -8.48
C VAL A 43 -2.77 12.44 -7.01
N ILE A 44 -1.87 12.87 -6.13
CA ILE A 44 -2.04 12.74 -4.69
C ILE A 44 -2.25 14.14 -4.12
N GLU A 45 -3.36 14.33 -3.43
CA GLU A 45 -3.68 15.56 -2.72
C GLU A 45 -3.60 15.31 -1.21
N TYR A 46 -3.11 16.29 -0.46
CA TYR A 46 -2.93 16.19 0.99
C TYR A 46 -3.87 17.13 1.73
N PHE A 47 -4.36 16.68 2.88
CA PHE A 47 -5.28 17.42 3.73
C PHE A 47 -4.79 17.39 5.17
N GLU A 48 -4.81 18.54 5.82
CA GLU A 48 -4.41 18.72 7.21
C GLU A 48 -5.58 19.28 8.02
N TYR A 49 -5.72 18.74 9.23
CA TYR A 49 -6.77 19.16 10.14
C TYR A 49 -6.23 19.25 11.57
N GLU A 50 -6.44 20.40 12.20
CA GLU A 50 -5.96 20.68 13.54
C GLU A 50 -7.12 20.87 14.53
N VAL A 51 -7.07 20.17 15.65
CA VAL A 51 -7.99 20.38 16.79
C VAL A 51 -7.18 20.46 18.08
N GLY A 52 -7.06 21.69 18.58
CA GLY A 52 -6.24 21.97 19.76
C GLY A 52 -4.78 21.68 19.47
N ILE A 53 -4.22 20.64 20.13
CA ILE A 53 -2.82 20.21 19.95
C ILE A 53 -2.67 19.01 19.02
N ARG A 54 -3.78 18.50 18.47
CA ARG A 54 -3.76 17.31 17.61
C ARG A 54 -3.76 17.75 16.16
N HIS A 55 -2.81 17.20 15.41
CA HIS A 55 -2.70 17.35 13.97
C HIS A 55 -3.06 16.01 13.34
N TYR A 56 -3.95 16.06 12.35
CA TYR A 56 -4.37 14.90 11.58
C TYR A 56 -4.07 15.17 10.12
N GLY A 57 -3.44 14.21 9.47
CA GLY A 57 -3.13 14.27 8.05
C GLY A 57 -3.84 13.17 7.29
N TYR A 58 -4.30 13.51 6.08
CA TYR A 58 -5.04 12.64 5.18
C TYR A 58 -4.53 12.82 3.76
N SER A 59 -4.69 11.81 2.92
CA SER A 59 -4.29 11.86 1.52
C SER A 59 -5.34 11.27 0.60
N LYS A 60 -5.42 11.79 -0.62
CA LYS A 60 -6.37 11.37 -1.65
C LYS A 60 -5.65 11.08 -2.94
N GLY A 61 -5.72 9.83 -3.39
CA GLY A 61 -5.25 9.42 -4.71
C GLY A 61 -6.36 9.54 -5.75
N ILE A 62 -6.14 10.32 -6.79
CA ILE A 62 -7.04 10.49 -7.93
C ILE A 62 -6.37 9.89 -9.16
N ILE A 63 -6.96 8.85 -9.72
CA ILE A 63 -6.43 8.14 -10.88
C ILE A 63 -7.22 8.55 -12.12
N THR A 64 -6.52 9.00 -13.16
CA THR A 64 -7.12 9.34 -14.46
C THR A 64 -6.47 8.60 -15.62
N ASP A 65 -7.23 8.37 -16.68
CA ASP A 65 -6.71 7.82 -17.94
C ASP A 65 -6.08 8.90 -18.84
N SER A 66 -5.64 8.51 -20.05
CA SER A 66 -5.04 9.41 -21.04
C SER A 66 -5.97 10.51 -21.56
N LYS A 67 -7.28 10.38 -21.36
CA LYS A 67 -8.30 11.39 -21.71
C LYS A 67 -8.62 12.30 -20.52
N ASN A 68 -7.96 12.10 -19.38
CA ASN A 68 -8.25 12.72 -18.08
C ASN A 68 -9.62 12.32 -17.52
N GLU A 69 -10.18 11.17 -17.92
CA GLU A 69 -11.36 10.61 -17.28
C GLU A 69 -10.96 9.92 -15.97
N ILE A 70 -11.75 10.10 -14.91
CA ILE A 70 -11.48 9.50 -13.60
C ILE A 70 -11.71 7.99 -13.69
N VAL A 71 -10.67 7.23 -13.34
CA VAL A 71 -10.69 5.76 -13.22
C VAL A 71 -11.09 5.35 -11.80
N ALA A 72 -10.47 5.97 -10.79
CA ALA A 72 -10.73 5.68 -9.38
C ALA A 72 -10.32 6.87 -8.48
N VAL A 73 -10.91 6.95 -7.28
CA VAL A 73 -10.54 7.90 -6.22
C VAL A 73 -10.40 7.12 -4.92
N ILE A 74 -9.26 7.28 -4.25
CA ILE A 74 -8.88 6.55 -3.04
C ILE A 74 -8.59 7.56 -1.94
N ASP A 75 -9.48 7.61 -0.94
CA ASP A 75 -9.32 8.45 0.24
C ASP A 75 -8.59 7.65 1.34
N ARG A 76 -7.41 8.05 1.78
CA ARG A 76 -6.60 7.37 2.82
C ARG A 76 -6.58 8.15 4.12
N ASN A 77 -6.86 7.47 5.23
CA ASN A 77 -6.90 8.07 6.58
C ASN A 77 -5.53 8.37 7.22
N TYR A 78 -4.55 8.70 6.39
CA TYR A 78 -3.19 9.04 6.79
C TYR A 78 -2.55 9.99 5.76
N ASP A 79 -1.61 10.84 6.18
CA ASP A 79 -0.94 11.83 5.33
C ASP A 79 -0.14 11.18 4.22
N TYR A 80 0.72 10.22 4.55
CA TYR A 80 1.55 9.56 3.57
C TYR A 80 0.73 8.58 2.73
N PHE A 81 0.82 8.71 1.40
CA PHE A 81 0.12 7.87 0.43
C PHE A 81 1.08 6.85 -0.22
N PRO A 82 1.23 5.63 0.35
CA PRO A 82 2.05 4.59 -0.27
C PRO A 82 1.35 4.08 -1.53
N TYR A 83 2.08 3.97 -2.63
CA TYR A 83 1.57 3.38 -3.87
C TYR A 83 2.65 2.62 -4.64
N CYS A 84 2.22 1.72 -5.51
CA CYS A 84 3.06 1.00 -6.45
C CYS A 84 2.27 0.71 -7.73
N TRP A 85 2.90 0.98 -8.88
CA TRP A 85 2.39 0.53 -10.17
C TRP A 85 2.76 -0.94 -10.37
N ILE A 86 1.82 -1.74 -10.86
CA ILE A 86 2.03 -3.16 -11.14
C ILE A 86 1.62 -3.44 -12.59
N GLU A 87 2.49 -4.11 -13.33
CA GLU A 87 2.19 -4.66 -14.66
C GLU A 87 2.18 -6.18 -14.57
N LYS A 88 1.06 -6.79 -15.00
CA LYS A 88 0.87 -8.24 -14.99
C LYS A 88 -0.05 -8.67 -16.11
N ASP A 89 0.36 -9.65 -16.91
CA ASP A 89 -0.43 -10.23 -18.01
C ASP A 89 -1.03 -9.17 -18.97
N SER A 90 -0.22 -8.16 -19.33
CA SER A 90 -0.62 -7.00 -20.16
C SER A 90 -1.70 -6.09 -19.55
N LYS A 91 -1.96 -6.22 -18.25
CA LYS A 91 -2.81 -5.31 -17.47
C LYS A 91 -1.95 -4.46 -16.55
N GLU A 92 -2.44 -3.28 -16.25
CA GLU A 92 -1.83 -2.35 -15.31
C GLU A 92 -2.75 -2.16 -14.11
N TYR A 93 -2.12 -2.08 -12.95
CA TYR A 93 -2.80 -1.89 -11.67
C TYR A 93 -2.11 -0.78 -10.88
N LEU A 94 -2.89 -0.13 -10.02
CA LEU A 94 -2.35 0.68 -8.93
C LEU A 94 -2.66 -0.01 -7.61
N LEU A 95 -1.62 -0.41 -6.89
CA LEU A 95 -1.71 -0.82 -5.50
C LEU A 95 -1.39 0.39 -4.62
N CYS A 96 -2.26 0.70 -3.67
CA CYS A 96 -2.10 1.86 -2.81
C CYS A 96 -2.73 1.64 -1.44
N GLY A 97 -2.41 2.53 -0.52
CA GLY A 97 -3.03 2.55 0.79
C GLY A 97 -4.47 3.10 0.79
N ILE A 98 -5.39 2.46 1.51
CA ILE A 98 -6.77 2.97 1.75
C ILE A 98 -7.00 3.30 3.23
N ASP A 99 -6.30 2.60 4.10
CA ASP A 99 -6.31 2.77 5.54
C ASP A 99 -4.86 2.70 6.03
N TYR A 100 -4.54 3.32 7.16
CA TYR A 100 -3.20 3.26 7.74
C TYR A 100 -2.68 1.82 7.84
N GLN A 101 -3.57 0.87 8.08
CA GLN A 101 -3.30 -0.57 8.20
C GLN A 101 -3.98 -1.42 7.12
N GLY A 102 -4.27 -0.84 5.95
CA GLY A 102 -4.88 -1.56 4.84
C GLY A 102 -4.62 -0.97 3.46
N TYR A 103 -4.91 -1.75 2.44
CA TYR A 103 -4.51 -1.47 1.07
C TYR A 103 -5.64 -1.75 0.06
N THR A 104 -5.47 -1.18 -1.14
CA THR A 104 -6.40 -1.25 -2.26
C THR A 104 -5.66 -1.47 -3.56
N ILE A 105 -6.19 -2.34 -4.40
CA ILE A 105 -5.75 -2.58 -5.77
C ILE A 105 -6.82 -2.10 -6.76
N VAL A 106 -6.40 -1.39 -7.81
CA VAL A 106 -7.27 -0.91 -8.89
C VAL A 106 -6.78 -1.51 -10.22
N GLU A 107 -7.63 -2.25 -10.93
CA GLU A 107 -7.37 -2.60 -12.35
C GLU A 107 -7.68 -1.39 -13.23
N LEU A 108 -6.63 -0.76 -13.78
CA LEU A 108 -6.74 0.58 -14.36
C LEU A 108 -7.60 0.66 -15.63
N LYS A 109 -7.73 -0.45 -16.36
CA LYS A 109 -8.55 -0.49 -17.58
C LYS A 109 -10.04 -0.49 -17.29
N THR A 110 -10.46 -1.13 -16.20
CA THR A 110 -11.88 -1.35 -15.88
C THR A 110 -12.36 -0.45 -14.74
N GLY A 111 -11.43 0.10 -13.94
CA GLY A 111 -11.74 0.77 -12.67
C GLY A 111 -12.14 -0.20 -11.56
N LEU A 112 -12.05 -1.52 -11.78
CA LEU A 112 -12.35 -2.51 -10.76
C LEU A 112 -11.41 -2.31 -9.56
N THR A 113 -12.01 -2.01 -8.42
CA THR A 113 -11.30 -1.66 -7.18
C THR A 113 -11.61 -2.69 -6.11
N MET A 114 -10.57 -3.24 -5.48
CA MET A 114 -10.69 -4.15 -4.36
C MET A 114 -9.83 -3.67 -3.19
N SER A 115 -10.37 -3.77 -1.98
CA SER A 115 -9.73 -3.28 -0.77
C SER A 115 -9.65 -4.37 0.28
N TYR A 116 -8.57 -4.37 1.05
CA TYR A 116 -8.39 -5.22 2.19
C TYR A 116 -7.92 -4.42 3.40
N VAL A 117 -8.66 -4.56 4.50
CA VAL A 117 -8.26 -4.07 5.81
C VAL A 117 -8.44 -5.24 6.80
N PRO A 118 -7.39 -5.64 7.53
CA PRO A 118 -7.49 -6.74 8.49
C PRO A 118 -8.31 -6.31 9.70
N LYS A 119 -9.03 -7.24 10.32
CA LYS A 119 -9.77 -6.96 11.57
C LYS A 119 -8.88 -6.42 12.70
N ALA A 120 -7.61 -6.82 12.73
CA ALA A 120 -6.61 -6.31 13.67
C ALA A 120 -6.44 -4.79 13.62
N ALA A 121 -6.84 -4.13 12.52
CA ALA A 121 -6.80 -2.68 12.38
C ALA A 121 -7.67 -1.95 13.42
N TYR A 122 -8.79 -2.55 13.84
CA TYR A 122 -9.61 -1.97 14.92
C TYR A 122 -8.90 -1.87 16.27
N GLU A 123 -7.84 -2.63 16.44
CA GLU A 123 -7.03 -2.69 17.65
C GLU A 123 -5.66 -2.02 17.45
N GLY A 124 -5.41 -1.42 16.28
CA GLY A 124 -4.11 -0.85 15.90
C GLY A 124 -3.03 -1.91 15.67
N LEU A 125 -3.41 -3.17 15.50
CA LEU A 125 -2.51 -4.33 15.35
C LEU A 125 -2.39 -4.80 13.90
N GLY A 126 -2.95 -4.08 12.94
CA GLY A 126 -2.71 -4.35 11.52
C GLY A 126 -1.31 -3.91 11.09
N PHE A 127 -0.82 -4.48 10.00
CA PHE A 127 0.46 -4.07 9.43
C PHE A 127 0.29 -2.75 8.66
N CYS A 128 1.04 -1.73 9.06
CA CYS A 128 1.07 -0.41 8.44
C CYS A 128 1.98 -0.44 7.22
N TRP A 129 1.41 -0.37 6.02
CA TRP A 129 2.19 -0.37 4.78
C TRP A 129 2.81 1.01 4.58
N ALA A 130 4.14 1.10 4.62
CA ALA A 130 4.91 2.34 4.54
C ALA A 130 5.62 2.52 3.19
N ALA A 131 6.12 1.46 2.57
CA ALA A 131 6.60 1.52 1.19
C ALA A 131 6.36 0.18 0.47
N MET A 132 6.28 0.24 -0.85
CA MET A 132 5.99 -0.91 -1.70
C MET A 132 6.98 -0.97 -2.85
N HIS A 133 7.55 -2.14 -3.07
CA HIS A 133 8.57 -2.36 -4.09
C HIS A 133 8.20 -3.55 -4.95
N HIS A 134 7.86 -3.26 -6.19
CA HIS A 134 7.57 -4.24 -7.23
C HIS A 134 8.62 -4.18 -8.34
N LYS A 135 8.82 -5.31 -9.01
CA LYS A 135 9.59 -5.39 -10.25
C LYS A 135 8.65 -5.92 -11.34
N ILE A 136 8.64 -5.27 -12.50
CA ILE A 136 7.83 -5.69 -13.66
C ILE A 136 8.00 -7.20 -13.92
N GLU A 137 6.88 -7.88 -14.19
CA GLU A 137 6.77 -9.36 -14.37
C GLU A 137 7.16 -10.20 -13.14
N ASN A 138 7.36 -9.61 -11.96
CA ASN A 138 7.52 -10.35 -10.71
C ASN A 138 6.16 -10.56 -10.04
N ASP A 139 5.84 -11.80 -9.68
CA ASP A 139 4.62 -12.15 -8.94
C ASP A 139 4.76 -11.88 -7.42
N LYS A 140 5.75 -11.08 -7.01
CA LYS A 140 6.04 -10.77 -5.61
C LYS A 140 6.14 -9.27 -5.37
N LEU A 141 5.70 -8.88 -4.18
CA LEU A 141 5.79 -7.51 -3.68
C LEU A 141 6.58 -7.50 -2.38
N ALA A 142 7.57 -6.62 -2.28
CA ALA A 142 8.19 -6.32 -1.00
C ALA A 142 7.52 -5.09 -0.40
N VAL A 143 7.12 -5.18 0.86
CA VAL A 143 6.46 -4.10 1.61
C VAL A 143 7.28 -3.80 2.83
N GLU A 144 7.72 -2.55 2.96
CA GLU A 144 8.31 -2.02 4.18
C GLU A 144 7.17 -1.46 5.05
N GLY A 145 7.19 -1.79 6.34
CA GLY A 145 6.14 -1.35 7.26
C GLY A 145 6.39 -1.78 8.70
N CYS A 146 5.42 -1.58 9.58
CA CYS A 146 5.48 -2.05 10.96
C CYS A 146 4.06 -2.34 11.47
N ILE A 147 3.94 -3.08 12.57
CA ILE A 147 2.77 -2.89 13.44
C ILE A 147 2.99 -1.58 14.19
N TRP A 148 1.93 -0.78 14.40
CA TRP A 148 2.06 0.57 14.96
C TRP A 148 2.99 0.63 16.19
N ALA A 149 3.98 1.52 16.12
CA ALA A 149 5.00 1.74 17.15
C ALA A 149 5.89 0.52 17.49
N GLN A 150 5.98 -0.47 16.60
CA GLN A 150 6.93 -1.57 16.68
C GLN A 150 8.08 -1.40 15.67
N GLU A 151 9.03 -2.35 15.70
CA GLU A 151 10.15 -2.42 14.77
C GLU A 151 9.65 -2.50 13.31
N TYR A 152 10.37 -1.86 12.40
CA TYR A 152 10.07 -1.98 10.97
C TYR A 152 10.46 -3.36 10.45
N GLU A 153 9.65 -3.87 9.53
CA GLU A 153 9.82 -5.16 8.90
C GLU A 153 9.70 -5.04 7.37
N ILE A 154 10.41 -5.92 6.66
CA ILE A 154 10.15 -6.19 5.23
C ILE A 154 9.27 -7.42 5.16
N VAL A 155 8.12 -7.31 4.48
CA VAL A 155 7.21 -8.43 4.22
C VAL A 155 7.15 -8.68 2.73
N ILE A 156 7.36 -9.93 2.34
CA ILE A 156 7.24 -10.35 0.95
C ILE A 156 5.86 -11.00 0.77
N TYR A 157 5.06 -10.47 -0.15
CA TYR A 157 3.74 -10.99 -0.50
C TYR A 157 3.73 -11.63 -1.88
N ASP A 158 2.92 -12.68 -2.04
CA ASP A 158 2.51 -13.23 -3.34
C ASP A 158 1.39 -12.35 -3.92
N ILE A 159 1.65 -11.80 -5.11
CA ILE A 159 0.71 -10.98 -5.88
C ILE A 159 0.47 -11.56 -7.28
N GLY A 160 0.75 -12.86 -7.51
CA GLY A 160 0.58 -13.51 -8.82
C GLY A 160 -0.84 -13.40 -9.37
N ASN A 161 -1.83 -13.29 -8.48
CA ASN A 161 -3.20 -12.85 -8.79
C ASN A 161 -3.48 -11.49 -8.10
N PRO A 162 -3.25 -10.34 -8.75
CA PRO A 162 -3.37 -9.03 -8.10
C PRO A 162 -4.76 -8.70 -7.51
N LEU A 163 -5.82 -9.37 -7.98
CA LEU A 163 -7.18 -9.14 -7.49
C LEU A 163 -7.61 -10.18 -6.43
N GLU A 164 -6.73 -11.08 -5.99
CA GLU A 164 -7.03 -12.07 -4.95
C GLU A 164 -6.53 -11.57 -3.59
N LEU A 165 -7.47 -11.03 -2.78
CA LEU A 165 -7.16 -10.46 -1.47
C LEU A 165 -7.65 -11.36 -0.33
N PRO A 166 -6.95 -11.41 0.83
CA PRO A 166 -5.65 -10.77 1.10
C PRO A 166 -4.50 -11.47 0.37
N TYR A 167 -3.41 -10.75 0.15
CA TYR A 167 -2.20 -11.33 -0.42
C TYR A 167 -1.54 -12.27 0.58
N LYS A 168 -1.03 -13.40 0.09
CA LYS A 168 -0.35 -14.39 0.94
C LYS A 168 1.03 -13.85 1.31
N GLU A 169 1.32 -13.79 2.60
CA GLU A 169 2.68 -13.54 3.09
C GLU A 169 3.56 -14.76 2.81
N ILE A 170 4.73 -14.52 2.21
CA ILE A 170 5.73 -15.55 1.90
C ILE A 170 6.82 -15.57 2.99
N MET A 171 7.31 -14.39 3.35
CA MET A 171 8.35 -14.25 4.37
C MET A 171 8.37 -12.84 4.95
N ARG A 172 8.99 -12.73 6.14
CA ARG A 172 9.16 -11.49 6.87
C ARG A 172 10.59 -11.38 7.39
N ILE A 173 11.17 -10.18 7.31
CA ILE A 173 12.50 -9.87 7.80
C ILE A 173 12.38 -8.74 8.81
N SER A 174 12.91 -8.99 10.01
CA SER A 174 13.06 -8.01 11.08
C SER A 174 14.25 -8.43 11.96
N PRO A 175 15.06 -7.49 12.45
CA PRO A 175 15.10 -6.07 12.08
C PRO A 175 15.80 -5.87 10.72
N TYR A 176 15.63 -4.68 10.13
CA TYR A 176 16.38 -4.25 8.94
C TYR A 176 16.54 -2.73 8.93
N GLU A 177 17.50 -2.23 8.15
CA GLU A 177 17.74 -0.79 7.97
C GLU A 177 17.08 -0.24 6.69
N SER A 178 17.25 -0.91 5.55
CA SER A 178 16.65 -0.46 4.28
C SER A 178 16.47 -1.59 3.26
N PHE A 179 15.39 -1.57 2.49
CA PHE A 179 15.25 -2.37 1.28
C PHE A 179 16.02 -1.73 0.10
N ASN A 180 16.96 -2.46 -0.52
CA ASN A 180 17.78 -1.92 -1.60
C ASN A 180 17.23 -2.24 -3.00
N GLY A 181 16.27 -3.16 -3.12
CA GLY A 181 15.64 -3.49 -4.39
C GLY A 181 15.71 -4.96 -4.79
N TRP A 182 14.89 -5.32 -5.77
CA TRP A 182 14.88 -6.64 -6.40
C TRP A 182 16.03 -6.79 -7.40
N ILE A 183 16.87 -7.81 -7.20
CA ILE A 183 17.88 -8.23 -8.19
C ILE A 183 17.18 -8.90 -9.36
N ASN A 184 16.29 -9.85 -9.08
CA ASN A 184 15.46 -10.58 -10.05
C ASN A 184 14.16 -11.06 -9.38
N GLU A 185 13.41 -11.91 -10.05
CA GLU A 185 12.09 -12.41 -9.61
C GLU A 185 12.11 -13.13 -8.25
N ASN A 186 13.26 -13.68 -7.84
CA ASN A 186 13.39 -14.48 -6.63
C ASN A 186 14.45 -13.96 -5.66
N GLU A 187 15.17 -12.89 -5.99
CA GLU A 187 16.24 -12.37 -5.15
C GLU A 187 16.15 -10.86 -4.98
N PHE A 188 16.44 -10.39 -3.77
CA PHE A 188 16.50 -8.98 -3.43
C PHE A 188 17.66 -8.70 -2.48
N GLU A 189 18.01 -7.43 -2.37
CA GLU A 189 19.01 -6.93 -1.42
C GLU A 189 18.36 -6.04 -0.38
N TYR A 190 18.88 -6.12 0.84
CA TYR A 190 18.53 -5.21 1.94
C TYR A 190 19.75 -4.97 2.82
N LYS A 191 19.71 -3.94 3.67
CA LYS A 191 20.69 -3.72 4.74
C LYS A 191 20.11 -4.21 6.05
N ASP A 192 20.87 -5.02 6.79
CA ASP A 192 20.51 -5.39 8.17
C ASP A 192 20.76 -4.24 9.15
N GLU A 193 20.46 -4.47 10.43
CA GLU A 193 20.67 -3.52 11.53
C GLU A 193 22.15 -3.12 11.73
N ASP A 194 23.09 -3.92 11.24
CA ASP A 194 24.53 -3.65 11.26
C ASP A 194 25.02 -2.96 9.96
N TYR A 195 24.08 -2.44 9.16
CA TYR A 195 24.32 -1.80 7.87
C TYR A 195 25.01 -2.70 6.82
N GLN A 196 24.99 -4.02 7.02
CA GLN A 196 25.57 -4.98 6.09
C GLN A 196 24.57 -5.32 4.99
N VAL A 197 25.04 -5.28 3.73
CA VAL A 197 24.21 -5.70 2.60
C VAL A 197 24.04 -7.21 2.62
N LYS A 198 22.79 -7.65 2.70
CA LYS A 198 22.38 -9.05 2.56
C LYS A 198 21.67 -9.22 1.23
N ARG A 199 21.90 -10.39 0.62
CA ARG A 199 21.16 -10.88 -0.52
C ARG A 199 20.41 -12.12 -0.09
N ILE A 200 19.11 -12.14 -0.35
CA ILE A 200 18.23 -13.25 0.01
C ILE A 200 17.55 -13.77 -1.24
N SER A 201 17.43 -15.09 -1.32
CA SER A 201 16.50 -15.72 -2.25
C SER A 201 15.20 -16.07 -1.53
N VAL A 202 14.07 -15.66 -2.11
CA VAL A 202 12.74 -15.99 -1.60
C VAL A 202 12.53 -17.51 -1.59
N SER A 203 13.16 -18.25 -2.51
CA SER A 203 13.04 -19.72 -2.54
C SER A 203 13.73 -20.45 -1.39
N ASP A 204 14.60 -19.77 -0.65
CA ASP A 204 15.27 -20.35 0.51
C ASP A 204 14.32 -20.50 1.70
N PHE A 205 13.22 -19.74 1.70
CA PHE A 205 12.16 -19.80 2.68
C PHE A 205 11.06 -20.73 2.17
N LYS A 206 11.12 -21.99 2.60
CA LYS A 206 10.02 -22.93 2.39
C LYS A 206 8.92 -22.66 3.42
N ASP A 207 7.70 -22.80 2.91
CA ASP A 207 6.34 -22.61 3.43
C ASP A 207 6.04 -23.31 4.79
N ASP A 208 6.87 -23.14 5.82
CA ASP A 208 6.72 -23.83 7.12
C ASP A 208 6.05 -22.98 8.20
N HIS A 209 5.76 -21.71 7.95
CA HIS A 209 5.10 -20.83 8.92
C HIS A 209 4.01 -19.99 8.25
N ASP A 210 2.75 -20.30 8.56
CA ASP A 210 1.64 -19.35 8.41
C ASP A 210 1.93 -18.17 9.35
N TYR A 211 2.45 -17.07 8.80
CA TYR A 211 2.58 -15.81 9.52
C TYR A 211 1.17 -15.20 9.70
N ILE A 212 0.82 -14.88 10.95
CA ILE A 212 -0.54 -14.64 11.48
C ILE A 212 -1.15 -13.33 10.98
#